data_AF-A0A3P6FIT0-F1
#
_entry.id   AF-A0A3P6FIT0-F1
#
_cell.length_a   1.000
_cell.length_b   1.000
_cell.length_c   1.000
_cell.angle_alpha   90.00
_cell.angle_beta   90.00
_cell.angle_gamma   90.00
#
_symmetry.space_group_name_H-M   'P 1'
#
loop_
_entity.id
_entity.type
_entity.pdbx_description
1 polymer ?
#
loop_
_entity_poly.entity_id
_entity_poly.type
_entity_poly.pdbx_seq_one_letter_code
_entity_poly.pdbx_strand_id
1 'polypeptide(L)'
;MSAALYIFLIFISHTTEAALEPVTDIDGGRLTSGTKYYILPVLRGRGGGLTMSKPENKTCPKSVIQDQYEISQGLPLEFSPSDNSRIIRVSTDLNFKFCAASVWNLDNYDEKTNQWFVTACGVEGNPGQATVDNWFKIEKYEDDYKIVFCPTVCNFCKVMCRDVGVFVQDGMRRLVLSDVPLKVMFKKA
;
A
#
# COMPACT_ATOMS: atom_id res chain seq x y z
N MET A 1 -62.50 22.77 -26.84
CA MET A 1 -61.77 22.63 -25.56
C MET A 1 -60.74 21.52 -25.75
N SER A 2 -59.47 21.86 -25.94
CA SER A 2 -58.40 20.88 -26.14
C SER A 2 -57.37 21.08 -25.03
N ALA A 3 -57.20 20.09 -24.17
CA ALA A 3 -56.24 20.11 -23.07
C ALA A 3 -54.97 19.39 -23.54
N ALA A 4 -53.86 20.11 -23.65
CA ALA A 4 -52.56 19.53 -23.94
C ALA A 4 -51.90 19.06 -22.64
N LEU A 5 -51.62 17.75 -22.55
CA LEU A 5 -50.91 17.13 -21.43
C LEU A 5 -49.41 17.16 -21.72
N TYR A 6 -48.65 17.96 -20.96
CA TYR A 6 -47.19 17.98 -21.05
C TYR A 6 -46.60 16.93 -20.10
N ILE A 7 -45.98 15.89 -20.67
CA ILE A 7 -45.21 14.89 -19.93
C ILE A 7 -43.79 15.44 -19.76
N PHE A 8 -43.41 15.78 -18.53
CA PHE A 8 -42.05 16.17 -18.18
C PHE A 8 -41.22 14.89 -17.95
N LEU A 9 -40.36 14.53 -18.92
CA LEU A 9 -39.41 13.44 -18.78
C LEU A 9 -38.25 13.90 -17.88
N ILE A 10 -38.30 13.53 -16.61
CA ILE A 10 -37.19 13.74 -15.67
C ILE A 10 -36.10 12.71 -16.00
N PHE A 11 -35.04 13.14 -16.67
CA PHE A 11 -33.83 12.34 -16.84
C PHE A 11 -33.07 12.33 -15.52
N ILE A 12 -33.24 11.25 -14.74
CA ILE A 12 -32.42 11.00 -13.55
C ILE A 12 -31.06 10.51 -14.05
N SER A 13 -30.07 11.40 -14.09
CA SER A 13 -28.68 11.02 -14.35
C SER A 13 -28.13 10.28 -13.13
N HIS A 14 -28.16 8.95 -13.15
CA HIS A 14 -27.43 8.15 -12.18
C HIS A 14 -25.94 8.21 -12.52
N THR A 15 -25.17 8.97 -11.75
CA THR A 15 -23.71 8.89 -11.77
C THR A 15 -23.27 7.59 -11.10
N THR A 16 -23.02 6.55 -11.88
CA THR A 16 -22.35 5.35 -11.38
C THR A 16 -20.87 5.68 -11.20
N GLU A 17 -20.41 5.79 -9.94
CA GLU A 17 -18.99 5.87 -9.62
C GLU A 17 -18.31 4.61 -10.17
N ALA A 18 -17.37 4.79 -11.10
CA ALA A 18 -16.66 3.67 -11.69
C ALA A 18 -15.82 2.97 -10.61
N ALA A 19 -16.03 1.67 -10.41
CA ALA A 19 -15.26 0.90 -9.44
C ALA A 19 -13.76 0.94 -9.80
N LEU A 20 -12.90 1.20 -8.80
CA LEU A 20 -11.45 1.27 -8.95
C LEU A 20 -10.89 -0.01 -9.60
N GLU A 21 -9.83 0.11 -10.40
CA GLU A 21 -9.23 -1.02 -11.12
C GLU A 21 -8.62 -2.04 -10.13
N PRO A 22 -8.81 -3.36 -10.34
CA PRO A 22 -8.08 -4.38 -9.58
C PRO A 22 -6.56 -4.28 -9.78
N VAL A 23 -5.79 -4.52 -8.72
CA VAL A 23 -4.35 -4.79 -8.85
C VAL A 23 -4.17 -6.21 -9.36
N THR A 24 -3.23 -6.42 -10.29
CA THR A 24 -2.90 -7.74 -10.84
C THR A 24 -1.50 -8.19 -10.45
N ASP A 25 -1.33 -9.49 -10.29
CA ASP A 25 -0.03 -10.13 -10.20
C ASP A 25 0.61 -10.27 -11.59
N ILE A 26 1.87 -10.73 -11.62
CA ILE A 26 2.66 -10.92 -12.84
C ILE A 26 2.07 -11.95 -13.81
N ASP A 27 1.15 -12.81 -13.34
CA ASP A 27 0.46 -13.80 -14.17
C ASP A 27 -0.89 -13.27 -14.68
N GLY A 28 -1.22 -12.00 -14.41
CA GLY A 28 -2.47 -11.35 -14.77
C GLY A 28 -3.65 -11.70 -13.84
N GLY A 29 -3.40 -12.45 -12.76
CA GLY A 29 -4.38 -12.76 -11.73
C GLY A 29 -4.67 -11.54 -10.85
N ARG A 30 -5.92 -11.33 -10.46
CA ARG A 30 -6.26 -10.24 -9.52
C ARG A 30 -5.75 -10.55 -8.14
N LEU A 31 -5.20 -9.54 -7.45
CA LEU A 31 -4.87 -9.66 -6.04
C LEU A 31 -6.14 -9.81 -5.21
N THR A 32 -6.11 -10.71 -4.23
CA THR A 32 -7.22 -10.96 -3.31
C THR A 32 -6.80 -10.98 -1.86
N SER A 33 -7.66 -10.45 -0.99
CA SER A 33 -7.50 -10.57 0.47
C SER A 33 -7.40 -12.03 0.91
N GLY A 34 -6.56 -12.30 1.92
CA GLY A 34 -6.26 -13.66 2.42
C GLY A 34 -5.35 -14.50 1.51
N THR A 35 -4.85 -13.95 0.41
CA THR A 35 -3.82 -14.59 -0.43
C THR A 35 -2.48 -13.89 -0.21
N LYS A 36 -1.42 -14.70 -0.18
CA LYS A 36 -0.05 -14.23 0.01
C LYS A 36 0.62 -13.87 -1.32
N TYR A 37 1.33 -12.75 -1.32
CA TYR A 37 2.08 -12.25 -2.47
C TYR A 37 3.47 -11.79 -2.03
N TYR A 38 4.46 -12.04 -2.88
CA TYR A 38 5.74 -11.35 -2.83
C TYR A 38 5.62 -9.99 -3.51
N ILE A 39 6.23 -8.96 -2.93
CA ILE A 39 6.41 -7.66 -3.57
C ILE A 39 7.84 -7.60 -4.10
N LEU A 40 7.98 -7.52 -5.42
CA LEU A 40 9.26 -7.60 -6.12
C LEU A 40 9.58 -6.27 -6.80
N PRO A 41 10.84 -5.80 -6.77
CA PRO A 41 11.25 -4.64 -7.56
C PRO A 41 11.20 -4.99 -9.05
N VAL A 42 10.71 -4.07 -9.87
CA VAL A 42 10.72 -4.24 -11.34
C VAL A 42 12.13 -4.03 -11.89
N LEU A 43 12.85 -3.05 -11.35
CA LEU A 43 14.22 -2.74 -11.76
C LEU A 43 15.22 -3.77 -11.19
N ARG A 44 15.81 -4.55 -12.10
CA ARG A 44 16.86 -5.52 -11.83
C ARG A 44 18.16 -4.89 -11.34
N GLY A 45 19.01 -5.68 -10.68
CA GLY A 45 20.32 -5.25 -10.17
C GLY A 45 20.29 -4.28 -8.99
N ARG A 46 19.12 -4.01 -8.40
CA ARG A 46 18.92 -3.03 -7.31
C ARG A 46 18.33 -3.63 -6.03
N GLY A 47 18.53 -4.93 -5.81
CA GLY A 47 18.01 -5.68 -4.65
C GLY A 47 16.90 -6.66 -5.04
N GLY A 48 16.51 -7.49 -4.08
CA GLY A 48 15.44 -8.48 -4.21
C GLY A 48 14.09 -7.96 -3.73
N GLY A 49 13.20 -8.90 -3.41
CA GLY A 49 11.87 -8.61 -2.88
C GLY A 49 11.86 -8.02 -1.47
N LEU A 50 10.68 -7.57 -1.05
CA LEU A 50 10.51 -6.95 0.26
C LEU A 50 10.46 -7.98 1.38
N THR A 51 11.10 -7.65 2.50
CA THR A 51 11.23 -8.49 3.68
C THR A 51 11.28 -7.62 4.93
N MET A 52 11.52 -8.25 6.09
CA MET A 52 11.60 -7.59 7.38
C MET A 52 13.02 -7.68 7.92
N SER A 53 13.50 -6.61 8.55
CA SER A 53 14.78 -6.64 9.25
C SER A 53 14.75 -7.65 10.41
N LYS A 54 15.94 -8.08 10.84
CA LYS A 54 16.06 -8.71 12.15
C LYS A 54 15.62 -7.71 13.23
N PRO A 55 15.07 -8.19 14.37
CA PRO A 55 14.72 -7.33 15.49
C PRO A 55 15.89 -6.44 15.94
N GLU A 56 15.64 -5.14 16.08
CA GLU A 56 16.57 -4.14 16.62
C GLU A 56 16.18 -3.75 18.04
N ASN A 57 17.13 -3.20 18.80
CA ASN A 57 16.87 -2.71 20.15
C ASN A 57 16.20 -1.32 20.12
N LYS A 58 14.96 -1.26 19.65
CA LYS A 58 14.13 -0.06 19.48
C LYS A 58 12.67 -0.38 19.80
N THR A 59 11.86 0.66 20.03
CA THR A 59 10.42 0.54 20.36
C THR A 59 9.66 -0.29 19.32
N CYS A 60 9.87 0.01 18.04
CA CYS A 60 9.51 -0.90 16.95
C CYS A 60 10.77 -1.65 16.49
N PRO A 61 10.91 -2.95 16.79
CA PRO A 61 12.13 -3.68 16.49
C PRO A 61 12.28 -4.05 15.01
N LYS A 62 11.24 -3.89 14.18
CA LYS A 62 11.16 -4.47 12.84
C LYS A 62 10.94 -3.39 11.78
N SER A 63 11.94 -3.14 10.93
CA SER A 63 11.81 -2.30 9.74
C SER A 63 11.39 -3.14 8.54
N VAL A 64 10.66 -2.52 7.61
CA VAL A 64 10.44 -3.12 6.28
C VAL A 64 11.62 -2.75 5.40
N ILE A 65 12.21 -3.75 4.74
CA ILE A 65 13.42 -3.59 3.95
C ILE A 65 13.28 -4.26 2.60
N GLN A 66 14.04 -3.79 1.62
CA GLN A 66 14.30 -4.50 0.39
C GLN A 66 15.48 -5.45 0.62
N ASP A 67 15.35 -6.72 0.23
CA ASP A 67 16.47 -7.66 0.31
C ASP A 67 17.64 -7.18 -0.56
N GLN A 68 18.87 -7.40 -0.09
CA GLN A 68 20.06 -7.03 -0.85
C GLN A 68 20.28 -7.96 -2.06
N TYR A 69 19.89 -9.23 -1.93
CA TYR A 69 20.12 -10.23 -2.96
C TYR A 69 18.97 -10.24 -3.97
N GLU A 70 19.27 -9.92 -5.23
CA GLU A 70 18.28 -9.88 -6.32
C GLU A 70 17.50 -11.19 -6.51
N ILE A 71 18.14 -12.33 -6.23
CA ILE A 71 17.51 -13.65 -6.33
C ILE A 71 16.50 -13.92 -5.19
N SER A 72 16.55 -13.15 -4.11
CA SER A 72 15.63 -13.29 -2.98
C SER A 72 14.27 -12.71 -3.35
N GLN A 73 13.21 -13.49 -3.15
CA GLN A 73 11.85 -12.99 -3.28
C GLN A 73 11.39 -12.21 -2.04
N GLY A 74 12.17 -12.23 -0.95
CA GLY A 74 11.77 -11.68 0.33
C GLY A 74 10.74 -12.55 1.06
N LEU A 75 9.88 -11.91 1.85
CA LEU A 75 8.81 -12.59 2.60
C LEU A 75 7.46 -12.31 1.94
N PRO A 76 6.58 -13.32 1.83
CA PRO A 76 5.25 -13.10 1.32
C PRO A 76 4.39 -12.35 2.36
N LEU A 77 3.48 -11.50 1.88
CA LEU A 77 2.54 -10.75 2.72
C LEU A 77 1.11 -10.81 2.17
N GLU A 78 0.16 -10.51 3.03
CA GLU A 78 -1.26 -10.38 2.70
C GLU A 78 -1.69 -8.90 2.73
N PHE A 79 -2.76 -8.60 2.00
CA PHE A 79 -3.39 -7.29 1.98
C PHE A 79 -4.77 -7.38 2.63
N SER A 80 -5.05 -6.46 3.56
CA SER A 80 -6.38 -6.30 4.16
C SER A 80 -6.91 -4.91 3.82
N PRO A 81 -7.94 -4.80 2.95
CA PRO A 81 -8.49 -3.50 2.58
C PRO A 81 -9.42 -2.94 3.65
N SER A 82 -9.44 -1.61 3.79
CA SER A 82 -10.25 -0.89 4.78
C SER A 82 -11.76 -1.11 4.61
N ASP A 83 -12.18 -1.38 3.38
CA ASP A 83 -13.57 -1.63 3.00
C ASP A 83 -13.97 -3.11 3.11
N ASN A 84 -13.07 -3.98 3.59
CA ASN A 84 -13.24 -5.43 3.69
C ASN A 84 -13.55 -6.12 2.34
N SER A 85 -13.22 -5.49 1.21
CA SER A 85 -13.40 -6.09 -0.10
C SER A 85 -12.50 -7.33 -0.31
N ARG A 86 -12.97 -8.28 -1.13
CA ARG A 86 -12.17 -9.47 -1.47
C ARG A 86 -11.09 -9.16 -2.50
N ILE A 87 -11.35 -8.24 -3.42
CA ILE A 87 -10.45 -7.88 -4.53
C ILE A 87 -9.66 -6.65 -4.12
N ILE A 88 -8.33 -6.73 -4.18
CA ILE A 88 -7.47 -5.59 -3.92
C ILE A 88 -7.48 -4.67 -5.14
N ARG A 89 -7.86 -3.42 -4.93
CA ARG A 89 -7.95 -2.39 -5.98
C ARG A 89 -6.90 -1.32 -5.76
N VAL A 90 -6.54 -0.63 -6.84
CA VAL A 90 -5.71 0.56 -6.74
C VAL A 90 -6.42 1.63 -5.91
N SER A 91 -5.64 2.50 -5.27
CA SER A 91 -6.14 3.63 -4.48
C SER A 91 -7.01 3.31 -3.25
N THR A 92 -7.18 2.02 -2.91
CA THR A 92 -7.81 1.56 -1.67
C THR A 92 -6.81 1.60 -0.51
N ASP A 93 -7.23 2.04 0.67
CA ASP A 93 -6.42 1.96 1.89
C ASP A 93 -6.28 0.49 2.33
N LEU A 94 -5.04 0.02 2.46
CA LEU A 94 -4.69 -1.36 2.78
C LEU A 94 -3.77 -1.42 4.01
N ASN A 95 -3.99 -2.41 4.87
CA ASN A 95 -2.92 -2.92 5.72
C ASN A 95 -2.11 -3.96 4.94
N PHE A 96 -0.78 -3.83 4.98
CA PHE A 96 0.17 -4.79 4.42
C PHE A 96 0.70 -5.62 5.60
N LYS A 97 0.60 -6.95 5.56
CA LYS A 97 0.95 -7.79 6.72
C LYS A 97 1.74 -9.03 6.35
N PHE A 98 2.93 -9.19 6.93
CA PHE A 98 3.68 -10.44 6.85
C PHE A 98 3.04 -11.53 7.73
N CYS A 99 2.47 -11.11 8.86
CA CYS A 99 1.63 -11.93 9.75
C CYS A 99 0.81 -11.01 10.67
N ALA A 100 -0.04 -11.57 11.51
CA ALA A 100 -0.89 -10.81 12.46
C ALA A 100 -0.10 -9.90 13.41
N ALA A 101 1.16 -10.23 13.71
CA ALA A 101 2.04 -9.45 14.60
C ALA A 101 3.06 -8.58 13.81
N SER A 102 2.89 -8.43 12.50
CA SER A 102 3.82 -7.68 11.64
C SER A 102 3.05 -7.00 10.51
N VAL A 103 2.29 -5.99 10.89
CA VAL A 103 1.53 -5.10 10.01
C VAL A 103 2.37 -3.85 9.75
N TRP A 104 2.38 -3.38 8.52
CA TRP A 104 3.13 -2.19 8.16
C TRP A 104 2.55 -0.94 8.83
N ASN A 105 3.44 -0.04 9.25
CA ASN A 105 3.07 1.30 9.70
C ASN A 105 4.18 2.29 9.34
N LEU A 106 3.79 3.55 9.20
CA LEU A 106 4.73 4.66 9.20
C LEU A 106 5.20 4.89 10.64
N ASP A 107 6.51 4.95 10.85
CA ASP A 107 7.10 5.29 12.15
C ASP A 107 7.21 6.81 12.29
N ASN A 108 7.51 7.26 13.51
CA ASN A 108 7.82 8.65 13.78
C ASN A 108 9.01 9.13 12.93
N TYR A 109 9.06 10.43 12.68
CA TYR A 109 10.18 11.06 11.98
C TYR A 109 11.50 10.78 12.71
N ASP A 110 12.48 10.24 11.99
CA ASP A 110 13.83 10.05 12.50
C ASP A 110 14.68 11.28 12.18
N GLU A 111 14.89 12.14 13.18
CA GLU A 111 15.71 13.35 13.07
C GLU A 111 17.17 13.06 12.71
N LYS A 112 17.69 11.86 12.97
CA LYS A 112 19.10 11.53 12.67
C LYS A 112 19.33 11.32 11.17
N THR A 113 18.36 10.74 10.50
CA THR A 113 18.44 10.40 9.07
C THR A 113 17.57 11.32 8.21
N ASN A 114 16.74 12.15 8.84
CA ASN A 114 15.72 12.99 8.22
C ASN A 114 14.70 12.17 7.40
N GLN A 115 14.34 10.97 7.88
CA GLN A 115 13.47 10.03 7.16
C GLN A 115 12.20 9.68 7.95
N TRP A 116 11.18 9.32 7.19
CA TRP A 116 9.98 8.65 7.69
C TRP A 116 10.02 7.20 7.26
N PHE A 117 10.33 6.30 8.20
CA PHE A 117 10.51 4.88 7.89
C PHE A 117 9.19 4.12 7.84
N VAL A 118 9.13 3.13 6.95
CA VAL A 118 8.10 2.10 6.99
C VAL A 118 8.59 0.95 7.84
N THR A 119 7.83 0.63 8.87
CA THR A 119 8.13 -0.42 9.85
C THR A 119 7.02 -1.45 9.88
N ALA A 120 7.17 -2.53 10.65
CA ALA A 120 6.22 -3.65 10.71
C ALA A 120 5.69 -3.88 12.13
N CYS A 121 5.32 -2.81 12.83
CA CYS A 121 4.81 -2.84 14.20
C CYS A 121 3.38 -2.28 14.34
N GLY A 122 2.69 -2.09 13.22
CA GLY A 122 1.34 -1.59 13.18
C GLY A 122 0.32 -2.60 13.71
N VAL A 123 -0.94 -2.18 13.67
CA VAL A 123 -2.10 -3.02 14.00
C VAL A 123 -3.04 -3.09 12.80
N GLU A 124 -3.67 -4.26 12.62
CA GLU A 124 -4.62 -4.49 11.54
C GLU A 124 -6.00 -3.91 11.88
N GLY A 125 -6.66 -3.31 10.89
CA GLY A 125 -8.05 -2.87 10.98
C GLY A 125 -8.23 -1.57 11.76
N ASN A 126 -9.45 -1.41 12.30
CA ASN A 126 -9.93 -0.18 12.95
C ASN A 126 -9.62 1.10 12.14
N PRO A 127 -10.09 1.22 10.88
CA PRO A 127 -9.78 2.37 10.02
C PRO A 127 -10.24 3.68 10.68
N GLY A 128 -9.30 4.60 10.90
CA GLY A 128 -9.61 5.87 11.55
C GLY A 128 -8.37 6.57 12.09
N GLN A 129 -8.58 7.60 12.90
CA GLN A 129 -7.50 8.41 13.47
C GLN A 129 -6.47 7.59 14.25
N ALA A 130 -6.91 6.56 14.99
CA ALA A 130 -6.04 5.77 15.86
C ALA A 130 -5.08 4.82 15.09
N THR A 131 -5.37 4.54 13.82
CA THR A 131 -4.59 3.60 12.99
C THR A 131 -4.13 4.24 11.69
N VAL A 132 -4.25 5.57 11.56
CA VAL A 132 -4.05 6.29 10.29
C VAL A 132 -2.68 5.99 9.66
N ASP A 133 -1.66 5.77 10.49
CA ASP A 133 -0.28 5.47 10.06
C ASP A 133 -0.08 4.03 9.56
N ASN A 134 -1.08 3.16 9.66
CA ASN A 134 -1.02 1.74 9.26
C ASN A 134 -1.57 1.48 7.85
N TRP A 135 -1.99 2.53 7.14
CA TRP A 135 -2.71 2.43 5.87
C TRP A 135 -1.88 2.93 4.71
N PHE A 136 -1.70 2.06 3.72
CA PHE A 136 -0.95 2.32 2.50
C PHE A 136 -1.83 2.00 1.29
N LYS A 137 -1.49 2.57 0.13
CA LYS A 137 -2.19 2.33 -1.13
C LYS A 137 -1.23 1.71 -2.14
N ILE A 138 -1.80 0.92 -3.04
CA ILE A 138 -1.13 0.51 -4.28
C ILE A 138 -1.66 1.43 -5.37
N GLU A 139 -0.77 2.06 -6.12
CA GLU A 139 -1.12 2.92 -7.24
C GLU A 139 -0.48 2.42 -8.52
N LYS A 140 -1.12 2.67 -9.67
CA LYS A 140 -0.48 2.44 -10.97
C LYS A 140 0.76 3.34 -11.10
N TYR A 141 1.82 2.79 -11.67
CA TYR A 141 3.03 3.53 -11.97
C TYR A 141 3.67 2.98 -13.24
N GLU A 142 3.51 3.75 -14.32
CA GLU A 142 3.83 3.30 -15.67
C GLU A 142 3.05 2.02 -16.02
N ASP A 143 3.75 0.97 -16.42
CA ASP A 143 3.27 -0.38 -16.73
C ASP A 143 3.15 -1.31 -15.51
N ASP A 144 3.55 -0.87 -14.31
CA ASP A 144 3.45 -1.63 -13.06
C ASP A 144 2.80 -0.79 -11.94
N TYR A 145 3.30 -0.92 -10.72
CA TYR A 145 2.75 -0.31 -9.52
C TYR A 145 3.80 0.38 -8.67
N LYS A 146 3.33 1.23 -7.76
CA LYS A 146 4.09 1.77 -6.64
C LYS A 146 3.25 1.69 -5.36
N ILE A 147 3.93 1.79 -4.21
CA ILE A 147 3.28 1.87 -2.91
C ILE A 147 3.30 3.33 -2.46
N VAL A 148 2.19 3.80 -1.88
CA VAL A 148 2.01 5.18 -1.43
C VAL A 148 1.49 5.19 0.00
N PHE A 149 2.01 6.09 0.83
CA PHE A 149 1.36 6.46 2.08
C PHE A 149 0.57 7.75 1.83
N CYS A 150 -0.76 7.63 1.75
CA CYS A 150 -1.69 8.75 1.62
C CYS A 150 -3.07 8.27 2.13
N PRO A 151 -3.20 8.00 3.43
CA PRO A 151 -4.34 7.30 3.98
C PRO A 151 -5.61 8.16 3.94
N THR A 152 -6.73 7.56 3.55
CA THR A 152 -8.05 8.24 3.48
C THR A 152 -9.04 7.73 4.54
N VAL A 153 -8.57 6.92 5.49
CA VAL A 153 -9.38 6.38 6.59
C VAL A 153 -9.82 7.42 7.64
N CYS A 154 -9.28 8.65 7.58
CA CYS A 154 -9.60 9.75 8.49
C CYS A 154 -9.69 11.09 7.74
N ASN A 155 -10.90 11.53 7.41
CA ASN A 155 -11.15 12.69 6.54
C ASN A 155 -10.72 14.05 7.14
N PHE A 156 -10.54 14.14 8.46
CA PHE A 156 -10.11 15.36 9.15
C PHE A 156 -8.64 15.32 9.59
N CYS A 157 -7.98 14.16 9.46
CA CYS A 157 -6.57 14.03 9.79
C CYS A 157 -5.71 14.71 8.73
N LYS A 158 -4.70 15.47 9.16
CA LYS A 158 -3.67 15.98 8.26
C LYS A 158 -2.59 14.92 8.13
N VAL A 159 -2.59 14.22 7.01
CA VAL A 159 -1.66 13.14 6.73
C VAL A 159 -0.68 13.56 5.65
N MET A 160 0.51 12.97 5.67
CA MET A 160 1.43 13.09 4.54
C MET A 160 0.92 12.24 3.38
N CYS A 161 1.12 12.72 2.16
CA CYS A 161 0.87 11.97 0.93
C CYS A 161 2.18 11.90 0.15
N ARG A 162 2.88 10.77 0.23
CA ARG A 162 4.17 10.53 -0.43
C ARG A 162 4.31 9.08 -0.88
N ASP A 163 5.12 8.89 -1.91
CA ASP A 163 5.47 7.57 -2.40
C ASP A 163 6.39 6.84 -1.41
N VAL A 164 6.41 5.52 -1.46
CA VAL A 164 7.36 4.68 -0.72
C VAL A 164 8.54 4.35 -1.62
N GLY A 165 9.74 4.69 -1.16
CA GLY A 165 11.02 4.42 -1.83
C GLY A 165 12.00 3.67 -0.95
N VAL A 166 13.25 3.60 -1.40
CA VAL A 166 14.34 2.90 -0.70
C VAL A 166 15.39 3.89 -0.25
N PHE A 167 15.76 3.83 1.02
CA PHE A 167 16.87 4.55 1.63
C PHE A 167 17.90 3.55 2.17
N VAL A 168 19.17 3.75 1.83
CA VAL A 168 20.25 2.87 2.30
C VAL A 168 20.84 3.45 3.57
N GLN A 169 20.62 2.77 4.69
CA GLN A 169 21.17 3.12 6.01
C GLN A 169 22.02 1.95 6.51
N ASP A 170 23.31 2.20 6.77
CA ASP A 170 24.25 1.20 7.30
C ASP A 170 24.28 -0.11 6.48
N GLY A 171 24.20 0.02 5.15
CA GLY A 171 24.13 -1.12 4.22
C GLY A 171 22.76 -1.80 4.10
N MET A 172 21.77 -1.39 4.90
CA MET A 172 20.41 -1.91 4.89
C MET A 172 19.50 -1.03 4.01
N ARG A 173 18.76 -1.66 3.10
CA ARG A 173 17.86 -0.98 2.15
C ARG A 173 16.47 -0.81 2.76
N ARG A 174 16.31 0.18 3.63
CA ARG A 174 15.05 0.43 4.36
C ARG A 174 14.02 1.13 3.48
N LEU A 175 12.74 0.87 3.72
CA LEU A 175 11.67 1.61 3.07
C LEU A 175 11.38 2.92 3.81
N VAL A 176 11.18 4.00 3.04
CA VAL A 176 10.90 5.35 3.55
C VAL A 176 9.87 6.07 2.68
N LEU A 177 9.28 7.15 3.19
CA LEU A 177 8.62 8.13 2.31
C LEU A 177 9.66 8.83 1.44
N SER A 178 9.41 8.90 0.14
CA SER A 178 10.37 9.33 -0.87
C SER A 178 9.66 10.05 -2.01
N ASP A 179 10.37 10.96 -2.68
CA ASP A 179 9.93 11.56 -3.95
C ASP A 179 10.30 10.66 -5.16
N VAL A 180 11.10 9.61 -4.92
CA VAL A 180 11.45 8.58 -5.90
C VAL A 180 10.82 7.26 -5.46
N PRO A 181 9.74 6.80 -6.12
CA PRO A 181 9.06 5.55 -5.76
C PRO A 181 9.91 4.32 -6.08
N LEU A 182 9.76 3.28 -5.25
CA LEU A 182 10.14 1.92 -5.65
C LEU A 182 9.05 1.36 -6.58
N LYS A 183 9.39 1.18 -7.86
CA LYS A 183 8.51 0.49 -8.82
C LYS A 183 8.45 -1.01 -8.50
N VAL A 184 7.25 -1.52 -8.27
CA VAL A 184 7.01 -2.89 -7.79
C VAL A 184 6.01 -3.64 -8.65
N MET A 185 6.16 -4.96 -8.66
CA MET A 185 5.22 -5.92 -9.20
C MET A 185 4.90 -6.96 -8.13
N PHE A 186 3.77 -7.65 -8.28
CA PHE A 186 3.29 -8.63 -7.31
C PHE A 186 3.36 -10.03 -7.88
N LYS A 187 3.94 -10.96 -7.13
CA LYS A 187 3.97 -12.39 -7.50
C LYS A 187 3.23 -13.18 -6.45
N LYS A 188 2.22 -13.95 -6.85
CA LYS A 188 1.53 -14.86 -5.94
C LYS A 188 2.52 -15.87 -5.33
N ALA A 189 2.43 -16.07 -4.01
CA ALA A 189 3.33 -16.93 -3.26
C ALA A 189 2.97 -18.41 -3.37
#